data_AF-A0A351IXW5-F1
#
_entry.id   AF-A0A351IXW5-F1
#
_cell.length_a   1.000
_cell.length_b   1.000
_cell.length_c   1.000
_cell.angle_alpha   90.00
_cell.angle_beta   90.00
_cell.angle_gamma   90.00
#
_symmetry.space_group_name_H-M   'P 1'
#
loop_
_entity.id
_entity.type
_entity.pdbx_description
1 polymer ?
#
loop_
_entity_poly.entity_id
_entity_poly.type
_entity_poly.pdbx_seq_one_letter_code
_entity_poly.pdbx_strand_id
1 'polypeptide(L)'
;YFNASQKLIVLESDTTFDNCKTLEDVENILKSWNKDKSVGYQNGTTGNLYVEGDIDWGFAGFPVTCKGYDTAVMAAQDLINGNLAAVVVDEAPAVYIVSAINGVNK
;
A
#
# COMPACT_ATOMS: atom_id res chain seq x y z
N TYR A 1 -16.62 -15.43 8.58
CA TYR A 1 -15.16 -15.30 8.46
C TYR A 1 -14.87 -14.12 7.56
N PHE A 2 -14.27 -13.06 8.09
CA PHE A 2 -13.84 -11.91 7.31
C PHE A 2 -12.41 -12.20 6.84
N ASN A 3 -12.20 -12.30 5.53
CA ASN A 3 -10.86 -12.46 4.96
C ASN A 3 -10.20 -11.07 5.01
N ALA A 4 -9.39 -10.80 6.03
CA ALA A 4 -8.65 -9.54 6.13
C ALA A 4 -7.44 -9.64 5.19
N SER A 5 -7.54 -9.02 4.01
CA SER A 5 -6.45 -8.94 3.05
C SER A 5 -6.00 -7.49 2.89
N GLN A 6 -4.68 -7.29 2.79
CA GLN A 6 -4.10 -6.01 2.40
C GLN A 6 -4.09 -5.90 0.88
N LYS A 7 -4.27 -4.68 0.36
CA LYS A 7 -4.11 -4.33 -1.05
C LYS A 7 -3.02 -3.28 -1.19
N LEU A 8 -2.32 -3.37 -2.30
CA LEU A 8 -1.37 -2.38 -2.76
C LEU A 8 -2.07 -1.49 -3.79
N ILE A 9 -2.12 -0.19 -3.56
CA ILE A 9 -2.58 0.81 -4.52
C ILE A 9 -1.34 1.46 -5.14
N VAL A 10 -1.28 1.46 -6.47
CA VAL A 10 -0.28 2.15 -7.28
C VAL A 10 -0.97 3.01 -8.34
N LEU A 11 -0.23 3.89 -8.98
CA LEU A 11 -0.74 4.64 -10.12
C LEU A 11 -0.94 3.70 -11.32
N GLU A 12 -1.94 3.96 -12.15
CA GLU A 12 -2.20 3.19 -13.37
C GLU A 12 -0.99 3.19 -14.33
N SER A 13 -0.19 4.26 -14.32
CA SER A 13 1.03 4.35 -15.12
C SER A 13 2.21 3.54 -14.56
N ASP A 14 2.10 3.00 -13.35
CA ASP A 14 3.14 2.18 -12.74
C ASP A 14 2.99 0.71 -13.15
N THR A 15 3.90 0.26 -14.02
CA THR A 15 3.94 -1.11 -14.55
C THR A 15 4.82 -2.06 -13.72
N THR A 16 5.36 -1.59 -12.59
CA THR A 16 6.31 -2.34 -11.76
C THR A 16 5.73 -3.68 -11.31
N PHE A 17 4.43 -3.73 -11.04
CA PHE A 17 3.74 -4.89 -10.46
C PHE A 17 2.93 -5.72 -11.46
N ASP A 18 2.90 -5.37 -12.75
CA ASP A 18 2.03 -6.01 -13.76
C ASP A 18 2.30 -7.52 -13.92
N ASN A 19 3.53 -7.94 -13.64
CA ASN A 19 3.96 -9.32 -13.77
C ASN A 19 3.85 -10.13 -12.46
N CYS A 20 3.45 -9.49 -11.35
CA CYS A 20 3.28 -10.16 -10.07
C CYS A 20 2.06 -11.08 -10.09
N LYS A 21 2.25 -12.35 -9.73
CA LYS A 21 1.16 -13.35 -9.64
C LYS A 21 0.95 -13.85 -8.23
N THR A 22 1.93 -13.64 -7.37
CA THR A 22 1.96 -14.11 -5.99
C THR A 22 2.28 -12.96 -5.04
N LEU A 23 1.98 -13.17 -3.76
CA LEU A 23 2.40 -12.24 -2.70
C LEU A 23 3.93 -12.06 -2.69
N GLU A 24 4.66 -13.14 -2.89
CA GLU A 24 6.12 -13.14 -2.86
C GLU A 24 6.72 -12.27 -3.97
N ASP A 25 6.11 -12.24 -5.16
CA ASP A 25 6.55 -11.36 -6.25
C ASP A 25 6.47 -9.89 -5.84
N VAL A 26 5.35 -9.49 -5.20
CA VAL A 26 5.14 -8.12 -4.71
C VAL A 26 6.13 -7.80 -3.58
N GLU A 27 6.28 -8.71 -2.63
CA GLU A 27 7.23 -8.54 -1.53
C GLU A 27 8.67 -8.43 -2.01
N ASN A 28 9.07 -9.21 -3.01
CA ASN A 28 10.42 -9.16 -3.57
C ASN A 28 10.70 -7.79 -4.21
N ILE A 29 9.71 -7.21 -4.88
CA ILE A 29 9.81 -5.84 -5.41
C ILE A 29 9.96 -4.85 -4.25
N LEU A 30 9.08 -4.90 -3.25
CA LEU A 30 9.15 -3.98 -2.10
C LEU A 30 10.46 -4.13 -1.30
N LYS A 31 10.98 -5.35 -1.16
CA LYS A 31 12.29 -5.65 -0.54
C LYS A 31 13.46 -5.14 -1.38
N SER A 32 13.29 -5.01 -2.70
CA SER A 32 14.32 -4.44 -3.59
C SER A 32 14.39 -2.91 -3.57
N TRP A 33 13.38 -2.25 -3.00
CA TRP A 33 13.35 -0.79 -2.86
C TRP A 33 14.32 -0.30 -1.78
N ASN A 34 14.41 1.01 -1.65
CA ASN A 34 15.23 1.69 -0.65
C ASN A 34 14.47 2.93 -0.11
N LYS A 35 15.14 3.72 0.73
CA LYS A 35 14.56 4.93 1.35
C LYS A 35 14.21 6.04 0.35
N ASP A 36 14.60 5.95 -0.93
CA ASP A 36 14.18 6.90 -1.96
C ASP A 36 12.71 6.68 -2.38
N LYS A 37 12.18 5.47 -2.16
CA LYS A 37 10.77 5.15 -2.39
C LYS A 37 9.99 5.32 -1.09
N SER A 38 8.90 6.07 -1.14
CA SER A 38 7.99 6.25 -0.01
C SER A 38 6.74 5.38 -0.14
N VAL A 39 6.33 4.71 0.91
CA VAL A 39 5.08 3.90 0.96
C VAL A 39 4.17 4.47 2.03
N GLY A 40 2.93 4.75 1.63
CA GLY A 40 1.88 5.25 2.51
C GLY A 40 1.01 4.17 3.11
N TYR A 41 0.44 4.43 4.28
CA TYR A 41 -0.56 3.57 4.93
C TYR A 41 -1.41 4.39 5.91
N GLN A 42 -2.53 3.82 6.35
CA GLN A 42 -3.31 4.37 7.45
C GLN A 42 -2.71 3.95 8.80
N ASN A 43 -2.55 4.91 9.71
CA ASN A 43 -2.04 4.66 11.06
C ASN A 43 -2.96 3.73 11.87
N GLY A 44 -2.37 2.82 12.65
CA GLY A 44 -3.10 1.91 13.53
C GLY A 44 -3.81 0.77 12.80
N THR A 45 -3.31 0.37 11.63
CA THR A 45 -3.87 -0.71 10.80
C THR A 45 -2.85 -1.81 10.57
N THR A 46 -3.28 -3.01 10.22
CA THR A 46 -2.34 -4.09 9.86
C THR A 46 -1.43 -3.68 8.69
N GLY A 47 -1.89 -2.81 7.79
CA GLY A 47 -1.06 -2.24 6.73
C GLY A 47 0.14 -1.43 7.25
N ASN A 48 -0.01 -0.67 8.34
CA ASN A 48 1.12 0.04 8.96
C ASN A 48 2.16 -0.94 9.50
N LEU A 49 1.71 -1.96 10.23
CA LEU A 49 2.57 -2.98 10.82
C LEU A 49 3.29 -3.79 9.73
N TYR A 50 2.60 -4.08 8.62
CA TYR A 50 3.16 -4.83 7.51
C TYR A 50 4.30 -4.07 6.81
N VAL A 51 4.15 -2.76 6.63
CA VAL A 51 5.15 -1.93 5.93
C VAL A 51 6.33 -1.56 6.83
N GLU A 52 6.06 -1.11 8.05
CA GLU A 52 7.09 -0.71 9.02
C GLU A 52 7.83 -1.91 9.60
N GLY A 53 7.16 -3.07 9.66
CA GLY A 53 7.62 -4.25 10.36
C GLY A 53 7.12 -4.26 11.81
N ASP A 54 6.73 -5.43 12.26
CA ASP A 54 6.27 -5.70 13.62
C ASP A 54 6.57 -7.17 13.94
N ILE A 55 7.43 -7.40 14.93
CA ILE A 55 7.91 -8.74 15.27
C ILE A 55 6.80 -9.61 15.89
N ASP A 56 5.87 -9.01 16.62
CA ASP A 56 4.78 -9.73 17.30
C ASP A 56 3.76 -10.24 16.28
N TRP A 57 3.63 -9.52 15.16
CA TRP A 57 2.83 -9.93 14.00
C TRP A 57 3.61 -10.75 12.96
N GLY A 58 4.93 -10.92 13.14
CA GLY A 58 5.79 -11.66 12.21
C GLY A 58 6.12 -10.91 10.91
N PHE A 59 5.96 -9.58 10.90
CA PHE A 59 6.27 -8.75 9.74
C PHE A 59 7.69 -8.20 9.85
N ALA A 60 8.52 -8.50 8.85
CA ALA A 60 9.90 -8.00 8.79
C ALA A 60 9.99 -6.51 8.40
N GLY A 61 8.93 -5.96 7.81
CA GLY A 61 8.92 -4.63 7.21
C GLY A 61 9.69 -4.57 5.88
N PHE A 62 9.66 -3.39 5.24
CA PHE A 62 10.34 -3.14 3.97
C PHE A 62 11.38 -2.02 4.08
N PRO A 63 12.44 -2.03 3.26
CA PRO A 63 13.51 -1.02 3.27
C PRO A 63 13.10 0.34 2.66
N VAL A 64 11.84 0.74 2.79
CA VAL A 64 11.25 1.95 2.18
C VAL A 64 11.13 3.09 3.20
N THR A 65 10.86 4.30 2.72
CA THR A 65 10.44 5.40 3.60
C THR A 65 8.96 5.25 3.92
N CYS A 66 8.65 4.98 5.19
CA CYS A 66 7.29 4.78 5.66
C CYS A 66 6.62 6.13 5.93
N LYS A 67 5.40 6.36 5.41
CA LYS A 67 4.60 7.55 5.69
C LYS A 67 3.21 7.15 6.19
N GLY A 68 2.94 7.48 7.45
CA GLY A 68 1.65 7.26 8.08
C GLY A 68 0.67 8.40 7.87
N TYR A 69 -0.60 8.07 7.62
CA TYR A 69 -1.70 9.03 7.44
C TYR A 69 -2.86 8.70 8.37
N ASP A 70 -3.66 9.72 8.71
CA ASP A 70 -4.88 9.54 9.51
C ASP A 70 -5.94 8.72 8.76
N THR A 71 -5.95 8.81 7.42
CA THR A 71 -6.87 8.06 6.56
C THR A 71 -6.15 7.52 5.33
N ALA A 72 -6.58 6.36 4.84
CA ALA A 72 -6.08 5.81 3.58
C ALA A 72 -6.43 6.70 2.36
N VAL A 73 -7.48 7.53 2.44
CA VAL A 73 -7.82 8.50 1.40
C VAL A 73 -6.72 9.56 1.26
N MET A 74 -6.19 10.08 2.37
CA MET A 74 -5.08 11.03 2.35
C MET A 74 -3.80 10.39 1.78
N ALA A 75 -3.53 9.13 2.12
CA ALA A 75 -2.41 8.39 1.53
C ALA A 75 -2.58 8.25 0.01
N ALA A 76 -3.77 7.88 -0.47
CA ALA A 76 -4.05 7.76 -1.90
C ALA A 76 -3.96 9.11 -2.64
N GLN A 77 -4.37 10.22 -2.02
CA GLN A 77 -4.19 11.56 -2.57
C GLN A 77 -2.71 11.93 -2.68
N ASP A 78 -1.89 11.58 -1.68
CA ASP A 78 -0.46 11.87 -1.71
C ASP A 78 0.30 11.01 -2.74
N LEU A 79 -0.19 9.79 -3.00
CA LEU A 79 0.23 8.95 -4.13
C LEU A 79 -0.05 9.63 -5.47
N ILE A 80 -1.26 10.17 -5.67
CA ILE A 80 -1.63 10.91 -6.89
C ILE A 80 -0.76 12.15 -7.09
N ASN A 81 -0.37 12.81 -6.00
CA ASN A 81 0.52 13.96 -6.03
C ASN A 81 2.00 13.58 -6.36
N GLY A 82 2.32 12.29 -6.46
CA GLY A 82 3.66 11.79 -6.77
C GLY A 82 4.62 11.75 -5.58
N ASN A 83 4.11 11.91 -4.35
CA ASN A 83 4.94 11.92 -3.13
C ASN A 83 5.14 10.52 -2.53
N LEU A 84 4.41 9.52 -3.05
CA LEU A 84 4.49 8.12 -2.69
C LEU A 84 4.70 7.27 -3.94
N ALA A 85 5.32 6.12 -3.77
CA ALA A 85 5.43 5.09 -4.80
C ALA A 85 4.25 4.10 -4.73
N ALA A 86 3.73 3.83 -3.54
CA ALA A 86 2.58 2.96 -3.34
C ALA A 86 1.87 3.26 -2.02
N VAL A 87 0.65 2.74 -1.86
CA VAL A 87 -0.12 2.76 -0.62
C VAL A 87 -0.56 1.35 -0.24
N VAL A 88 -0.36 0.96 1.01
CA VAL A 88 -0.87 -0.31 1.57
C VAL A 88 -2.09 -0.02 2.44
N VAL A 89 -3.19 -0.73 2.17
CA VAL A 89 -4.47 -0.51 2.83
C VAL A 89 -5.32 -1.79 2.80
N ASP A 90 -6.22 -1.95 3.78
CA ASP A 90 -7.17 -3.06 3.78
C ASP A 90 -8.05 -3.09 2.51
N GLU A 91 -8.46 -4.29 2.09
CA GLU A 91 -9.21 -4.51 0.84
C GLU A 91 -10.50 -3.68 0.71
N ALA A 92 -11.33 -3.65 1.76
CA ALA A 92 -12.59 -2.92 1.72
C ALA A 92 -12.40 -1.40 1.47
N PRO A 93 -11.58 -0.68 2.26
CA PRO A 93 -11.29 0.71 1.95
C PRO A 93 -10.54 0.89 0.62
N ALA A 94 -9.67 -0.04 0.21
CA ALA A 94 -8.97 0.06 -1.09
C ALA A 94 -9.95 0.14 -2.26
N VAL A 95 -10.92 -0.77 -2.31
CA VAL A 95 -11.95 -0.82 -3.36
C VAL A 95 -12.76 0.48 -3.38
N TYR A 96 -13.16 0.99 -2.22
CA TYR A 96 -13.93 2.22 -2.12
C TYR A 96 -13.13 3.44 -2.59
N ILE A 97 -11.87 3.55 -2.16
CA ILE A 97 -10.97 4.66 -2.52
C ILE A 97 -10.72 4.70 -4.02
N VAL A 98 -10.33 3.57 -4.62
CA VAL A 98 -10.06 3.48 -6.06
C VAL A 98 -11.30 3.78 -6.88
N SER A 99 -12.47 3.24 -6.48
CA SER A 99 -13.73 3.48 -7.19
C SER A 99 -14.17 4.95 -7.11
N ALA A 100 -13.97 5.60 -5.96
CA ALA A 100 -14.29 7.01 -5.77
C ALA A 100 -13.36 7.92 -6.57
N ILE A 101 -12.05 7.65 -6.56
CA ILE A 101 -11.04 8.44 -7.28
C ILE A 101 -11.24 8.34 -8.80
N ASN A 102 -11.47 7.13 -9.30
CA ASN A 102 -11.63 6.90 -10.74
C ASN A 102 -13.06 7.22 -11.24
N GLY A 103 -13.94 7.71 -10.38
CA GLY A 103 -15.32 8.05 -10.75
C GLY A 103 -16.15 6.85 -11.20
N VAL A 104 -15.81 5.64 -10.77
CA VAL A 104 -16.51 4.39 -11.11
C VAL A 104 -17.75 4.19 -10.22
N ASN A 105 -17.91 5.01 -9.17
CA ASN A 105 -19.16 5.11 -8.40
C ASN A 105 -20.28 5.71 -9.28
N LYS A 106 -20.97 4.86 -10.05
CA LYS A 106 -22.26 5.14 -10.69
C LYS A 106 -23.35 4.26 -10.09
#